data_AF-A0ABD0NZX3-F1
#
_entry.id   AF-A0ABD0NZX3-F1
#
_cell.length_a   1.000
_cell.length_b   1.000
_cell.length_c   1.000
_cell.angle_alpha   90.00
_cell.angle_beta   90.00
_cell.angle_gamma   90.00
#
_symmetry.space_group_name_H-M   'P 1'
#
loop_
_entity.id
_entity.type
_entity.pdbx_description
1 polymer ?
#
loop_
_entity_poly.entity_id
_entity_poly.type
_entity_poly.pdbx_seq_one_letter_code
_entity_poly.pdbx_strand_id
1 'polypeptide(L)' 'GVTFRMDKGDLVIARILHGGLIDRQGLLHVGDVIKEVNGKDVGNNPTELQEMLKECSGGITLKILPSYRDAPAPPQ' A
#
# COMPACT_ATOMS: atom_id res chain seq x y z
N GLY A 1 10.14 -5.06 3.23
CA GLY A 1 9.12 -5.59 2.31
C GLY A 1 7.74 -5.28 2.86
N VAL A 2 6.70 -5.49 2.06
CA VAL A 2 5.29 -5.21 2.41
C VAL A 2 4.42 -6.35 1.91
N THR A 3 3.33 -6.66 2.62
CA THR A 3 2.32 -7.62 2.17
C THR A 3 0.96 -6.95 2.09
N PHE A 4 0.15 -7.40 1.14
CA PHE A 4 -1.17 -6.87 0.89
C PHE A 4 -2.24 -7.94 1.07
N ARG A 5 -3.47 -7.53 1.36
CA ARG A 5 -4.67 -8.38 1.41
C ARG A 5 -5.84 -7.66 0.75
N MET A 6 -6.79 -8.43 0.20
CA MET A 6 -8.08 -7.87 -0.20
C MET A 6 -9.00 -7.77 1.02
N ASP A 7 -9.55 -6.58 1.27
CA ASP A 7 -10.58 -6.34 2.29
C ASP A 7 -11.75 -5.58 1.64
N LYS A 8 -12.95 -6.18 1.66
CA LYS A 8 -14.19 -5.56 1.12
C LYS A 8 -14.11 -5.03 -0.32
N GLY A 9 -13.20 -5.58 -1.13
CA GLY A 9 -12.98 -5.16 -2.52
C GLY A 9 -11.88 -4.11 -2.70
N ASP A 10 -11.23 -3.69 -1.62
CA ASP A 10 -10.08 -2.79 -1.63
C ASP A 10 -8.78 -3.55 -1.30
N LEU A 11 -7.67 -3.13 -1.92
CA LEU A 11 -6.35 -3.66 -1.60
C LEU A 11 -5.78 -2.93 -0.39
N VAL A 12 -5.48 -3.67 0.68
CA VAL A 12 -5.05 -3.10 1.95
C VAL A 12 -3.66 -3.61 2.35
N ILE A 13 -2.82 -2.73 2.89
CA ILE A 13 -1.54 -3.12 3.49
C ILE A 13 -1.80 -3.98 4.72
N ALA A 14 -1.40 -5.25 4.66
CA ALA A 14 -1.62 -6.22 5.73
C ALA A 14 -0.46 -6.25 6.73
N ARG A 15 0.78 -6.11 6.25
CA ARG A 15 1.98 -6.08 7.09
C ARG A 15 3.10 -5.30 6.41
N ILE A 16 3.86 -4.57 7.21
CA ILE A 16 5.14 -3.98 6.80
C ILE A 16 6.25 -4.74 7.52
N LEU A 17 7.26 -5.18 6.77
CA LEU A 17 8.41 -5.87 7.33
C LEU A 17 9.39 -4.84 7.89
N HIS A 18 9.66 -4.96 9.19
CA HIS A 18 10.57 -4.10 9.92
C HIS A 18 11.99 -4.10 9.33
N GLY A 19 12.64 -2.95 9.36
CA GLY A 19 13.99 -2.74 8.83
C GLY A 19 14.07 -2.66 7.30
N GLY A 20 12.95 -2.81 6.59
CA GLY A 20 12.87 -2.62 5.14
C GLY A 20 12.75 -1.14 4.73
N LEU A 21 12.86 -0.87 3.43
CA LEU A 21 12.75 0.49 2.87
C LEU A 21 11.46 1.21 3.31
N ILE A 22 10.31 0.54 3.17
CA ILE A 22 8.99 1.08 3.50
C ILE A 22 8.87 1.42 5.00
N ASP A 23 9.35 0.53 5.87
CA ASP A 23 9.37 0.72 7.33
C ASP A 23 10.22 1.94 7.71
N ARG A 24 11.43 2.05 7.12
CA ARG A 24 12.34 3.17 7.41
C ARG A 24 11.85 4.52 6.88
N GLN A 25 11.09 4.53 5.79
CA GLN A 25 10.50 5.76 5.26
C GLN A 25 9.31 6.23 6.11
N GLY A 26 8.58 5.31 6.76
CA GLY A 26 7.43 5.66 7.60
C GLY A 26 6.26 6.31 6.84
N LEU A 27 6.23 6.22 5.50
CA LEU A 27 5.20 6.84 4.67
C LEU A 27 3.95 5.97 4.52
N LEU A 28 4.12 4.65 4.62
CA LEU A 28 3.03 3.69 4.55
C LEU A 28 2.87 2.99 5.89
N HIS A 29 1.63 2.65 6.20
CA HIS A 29 1.22 2.00 7.44
C HIS A 29 0.31 0.82 7.16
N VAL A 30 0.25 -0.10 8.13
CA VAL A 30 -0.70 -1.21 8.08
C VAL A 30 -2.12 -0.64 8.11
N GLY A 31 -2.96 -1.12 7.19
CA GLY A 31 -4.32 -0.64 7.01
C GLY A 31 -4.49 0.32 5.84
N ASP A 32 -3.42 0.93 5.31
CA ASP A 32 -3.56 1.83 4.15
C ASP A 32 -4.15 1.10 2.96
N VAL A 33 -5.04 1.79 2.26
CA VAL A 33 -5.76 1.25 1.10
C VAL A 33 -5.07 1.72 -0.18
N ILE A 34 -4.68 0.80 -1.05
CA ILE A 34 -4.10 1.11 -2.34
C ILE A 34 -5.22 1.30 -3.36
N LYS A 35 -5.28 2.48 -3.98
CA LYS A 35 -6.24 2.79 -5.05
C LYS A 35 -5.66 2.59 -6.43
N GLU A 36 -4.41 3.03 -6.62
CA GLU A 36 -3.72 2.89 -7.91
C GLU A 36 -2.30 2.37 -7.74
N VAL A 37 -1.86 1.54 -8.68
CA VAL A 37 -0.50 1.02 -8.81
C VAL A 37 0.02 1.41 -10.19
N ASN A 38 1.10 2.19 -10.24
CA ASN A 38 1.70 2.72 -11.48
C ASN A 38 0.68 3.41 -12.41
N GLY A 39 -0.26 4.15 -11.82
CA GLY A 39 -1.28 4.90 -12.55
C GLY A 39 -2.44 4.05 -13.09
N LYS A 40 -2.53 2.78 -12.71
CA LYS A 40 -3.67 1.91 -12.98
C LYS A 40 -4.46 1.64 -11.70
N ASP A 41 -5.77 1.76 -11.77
CA ASP A 41 -6.68 1.43 -10.68
C ASP A 41 -6.56 -0.05 -10.31
N VAL A 42 -6.46 -0.33 -9.02
CA VAL A 42 -6.33 -1.70 -8.50
C VAL A 42 -7.65 -2.46 -8.56
N GLY A 43 -8.78 -1.75 -8.60
CA GLY A 43 -10.11 -2.33 -8.76
C GLY A 43 -10.43 -3.48 -7.79
N ASN A 44 -11.39 -4.32 -8.19
CA ASN A 44 -11.89 -5.42 -7.39
C ASN A 44 -11.25 -6.78 -7.74
N ASN A 45 -10.31 -6.84 -8.69
CA ASN A 45 -9.79 -8.10 -9.22
C ASN A 45 -8.34 -8.39 -8.76
N PRO A 46 -8.15 -9.27 -7.74
CA PRO A 46 -6.83 -9.50 -7.14
C PRO A 46 -5.81 -10.13 -8.10
N THR A 47 -6.28 -10.89 -9.09
CA THR A 47 -5.41 -11.52 -10.09
C THR A 47 -4.73 -10.48 -10.96
N GLU A 48 -5.48 -9.48 -11.43
CA GLU A 48 -4.92 -8.42 -12.29
C GLU A 48 -3.89 -7.58 -11.55
N LEU A 49 -4.17 -7.24 -10.29
CA LEU A 49 -3.21 -6.62 -9.40
C LEU A 49 -1.93 -7.47 -9.26
N GLN A 50 -2.07 -8.77 -9.02
CA GLN A 50 -0.92 -9.64 -8.81
C GLN A 50 -0.03 -9.68 -10.06
N GLU A 51 -0.64 -9.75 -11.25
CA GLU A 51 0.07 -9.69 -12.52
C GLU A 51 0.75 -8.33 -12.69
N MET A 52 0.06 -7.22 -12.42
CA MET A 52 0.66 -5.88 -12.46
C MET A 52 1.88 -5.78 -11.55
N LEU A 53 1.79 -6.26 -10.31
CA LEU A 53 2.90 -6.24 -9.35
C LEU A 53 4.08 -7.13 -9.80
N LYS A 54 3.81 -8.24 -10.49
CA LYS A 54 4.86 -9.09 -11.08
C LYS A 54 5.52 -8.44 -12.29
N GLU A 55 4.74 -7.75 -13.13
CA GLU A 55 5.23 -7.04 -14.31
C GLU A 55 6.00 -5.76 -13.93
N CYS A 56 5.76 -5.21 -12.74
CA CYS A 56 6.51 -4.09 -12.19
C CYS A 56 7.96 -4.49 -11.91
N SER A 57 8.84 -4.23 -12.88
CA SER A 57 10.29 -4.33 -12.69
C SER A 57 10.88 -2.95 -12.42
N GLY A 58 11.25 -2.67 -11.16
CA GLY A 58 11.86 -1.41 -10.74
C GLY A 58 11.03 -0.64 -9.70
N GLY A 59 10.94 0.69 -9.86
CA GLY A 59 10.19 1.56 -8.96
C GLY A 59 8.67 1.39 -9.11
N ILE A 60 7.96 1.33 -7.99
CA ILE A 60 6.50 1.24 -7.96
C ILE A 60 5.96 2.55 -7.38
N THR A 61 5.04 3.18 -8.10
CA THR A 61 4.28 4.33 -7.61
C THR A 61 2.92 3.87 -7.12
N LEU A 62 2.56 4.22 -5.89
CA LEU A 62 1.30 3.85 -5.28
C LEU A 62 0.51 5.13 -4.96
N LYS A 63 -0.78 5.14 -5.29
CA LYS A 63 -1.71 6.09 -4.66
C LYS A 63 -2.50 5.34 -3.61
N ILE A 64 -2.50 5.92 -2.42
CA ILE A 64 -3.05 5.29 -1.23
C ILE A 64 -4.09 6.22 -0.59
N LEU A 65 -5.15 5.63 -0.04
CA LEU A 65 -5.98 6.28 0.96
C LEU A 65 -5.42 5.88 2.32
N PRO A 66 -4.94 6.85 3.12
CA PRO A 66 -4.40 6.56 4.43
C PRO A 66 -5.51 6.06 5.35
N SER A 67 -5.29 4.93 6.02
CA SER A 67 -6.22 4.42 7.04
C SER A 67 -5.99 5.03 8.42
N TYR A 68 -4.84 5.67 8.63
CA TYR A 68 -4.53 6.25 9.92
C TYR A 68 -5.35 7.53 10.14
N ARG A 69 -6.17 7.50 11.19
CA ARG A 69 -7.08 8.58 11.58
C ARG A 69 -6.49 9.50 12.66
N ASP A 70 -5.19 9.42 12.92
CA ASP A 70 -4.51 10.26 13.90
C ASP A 70 -3.23 10.78 13.25
N ALA A 71 -3.22 11.98 12.67
CA ALA A 71 -1.92 12.64 12.61
C ALA A 71 -1.47 12.73 14.08
N PRO A 72 -0.27 12.25 14.49
CA PRO A 72 0.21 12.62 15.81
C PRO A 72 0.13 14.14 15.87
N ALA A 73 -0.65 14.67 16.82
CA ALA A 73 -0.80 16.10 16.99
C ALA A 73 0.61 16.71 16.99
N PRO A 74 0.84 17.82 16.25
CA PRO A 74 2.15 18.46 16.26
C PRO A 74 2.57 18.67 17.72
N PRO A 75 3.83 18.37 18.08
CA PRO A 75 4.29 18.54 19.45
C PRO A 75 4.01 19.99 19.89
N GLN A 76 3.26 20.14 20.98
CA GLN A 76 2.95 21.43 21.60
C GLN A 76 4.21 22.11 22.12
#